data_AF-A0A2V6FR11-F1
#
_entry.id   AF-A0A2V6FR11-F1
#
_cell.length_a   1.000
_cell.length_b   1.000
_cell.length_c   1.000
_cell.angle_alpha   90.00
_cell.angle_beta   90.00
_cell.angle_gamma   90.00
#
_symmetry.space_group_name_H-M   'P 1'
#
loop_
_entity.id
_entity.type
_entity.pdbx_description
1 polymer ?
#
loop_
_entity_poly.entity_id
_entity_poly.type
_entity_poly.pdbx_seq_one_letter_code
_entity_poly.pdbx_strand_id
1 'polypeptide(L)' 'MPRFFIKTYGCQMNERDSEQVAHSLMARGYERVGHESEADVVLL' A
#
# COMPACT_ATOMS: atom_id res chain seq x y z
N MET A 1 -12.32 -5.34 -6.70
CA MET A 1 -10.90 -5.75 -6.59
C MET A 1 -10.49 -5.55 -5.13
N PRO A 2 -9.61 -6.39 -4.56
CA PRO A 2 -9.18 -6.21 -3.16
C PRO A 2 -8.41 -4.90 -3.01
N ARG A 3 -8.76 -4.11 -1.99
CA ARG A 3 -8.24 -2.77 -1.74
C ARG A 3 -7.15 -2.80 -0.67
N PHE A 4 -6.08 -2.02 -0.85
CA PHE A 4 -5.00 -1.92 0.12
C PHE A 4 -4.59 -0.49 0.42
N PHE A 5 -4.17 -0.25 1.66
CA PHE A 5 -3.62 1.01 2.14
C PHE A 5 -2.23 0.78 2.72
N ILE A 6 -1.28 1.66 2.39
CA ILE A 6 0.07 1.64 2.95
C ILE A 6 0.28 2.93 3.74
N LYS A 7 0.64 2.79 5.03
CA LYS A 7 1.01 3.88 5.92
C LYS A 7 2.52 3.83 6.15
N THR A 8 3.22 4.92 5.86
CA THR A 8 4.67 4.99 6.05
C THR A 8 5.02 5.94 7.19
N TYR A 9 5.87 5.50 8.11
CA TYR A 9 6.28 6.28 9.30
C TYR A 9 7.52 7.17 9.09
N GLY A 10 7.86 7.53 7.85
CA GLY A 10 8.76 8.66 7.56
C GLY A 10 10.27 8.36 7.56
N CYS A 11 10.69 7.18 7.11
CA CYS A 11 12.08 6.94 6.71
C CYS A 11 12.15 6.78 5.18
N GLN A 12 13.15 7.39 4.51
CA GLN A 12 13.31 7.28 3.04
C GLN A 12 13.39 5.83 2.56
N MET A 13 13.93 4.94 3.40
CA MET A 13 13.98 3.51 3.14
C MET A 13 12.57 2.89 3.10
N ASN A 14 11.72 3.25 4.07
CA ASN A 14 10.34 2.75 4.17
C ASN A 14 9.45 3.25 3.02
N GLU A 15 9.68 4.46 2.50
CA GLU A 15 8.93 4.98 1.35
C GLU A 15 9.23 4.19 0.07
N ARG A 16 10.51 3.90 -0.19
CA ARG A 16 10.94 3.16 -1.38
C ARG A 16 10.52 1.70 -1.37
N ASP A 17 10.55 1.07 -0.20
CA ASP A 17 10.03 -0.28 -0.01
C ASP A 17 8.50 -0.31 -0.16
N SER A 18 7.81 0.72 0.35
CA SER A 18 6.37 0.87 0.20
C SER A 18 5.93 1.03 -1.25
N GLU A 19 6.67 1.77 -2.07
CA GLU A 19 6.41 1.86 -3.51
C GLU A 19 6.58 0.51 -4.23
N GLN A 20 7.63 -0.25 -3.90
CA GLN A 20 7.84 -1.58 -4.47
C GLN A 20 6.70 -2.53 -4.10
N VAL A 21 6.27 -2.52 -2.84
CA VAL A 21 5.14 -3.31 -2.36
C VAL A 21 3.85 -2.90 -3.05
N ALA A 22 3.59 -1.59 -3.18
CA ALA A 22 2.44 -1.07 -3.90
C ALA A 22 2.42 -1.54 -5.36
N HIS A 23 3.56 -1.50 -6.05
CA HIS A 23 3.67 -1.94 -7.43
C HIS A 23 3.40 -3.44 -7.58
N SER A 24 3.94 -4.26 -6.68
CA SER A 24 3.70 -5.71 -6.65
C SER A 24 2.22 -6.04 -6.39
N LEU A 25 1.57 -5.32 -5.48
CA LEU A 25 0.14 -5.48 -5.19
C LEU A 25 -0.73 -5.05 -6.37
N MET A 26 -0.42 -3.92 -7.00
CA MET A 26 -1.12 -3.45 -8.20
C MET A 26 -0.97 -4.45 -9.37
N ALA A 27 0.22 -5.02 -9.58
CA ALA A 27 0.45 -6.05 -10.59
C ALA A 27 -0.35 -7.34 -10.34
N ARG A 28 -0.70 -7.61 -9.08
CA ARG A 28 -1.57 -8.74 -8.67
C ARG A 28 -3.06 -8.41 -8.74
N GLY A 29 -3.44 -7.20 -9.17
CA GLY A 29 -4.82 -6.78 -9.32
C GLY A 29 -5.45 -6.15 -8.07
N TYR A 30 -4.62 -5.73 -7.11
CA TYR A 30 -5.09 -4.95 -5.97
C TYR A 30 -5.21 -3.47 -6.32
N GLU A 31 -6.13 -2.79 -5.64
CA GLU A 31 -6.39 -1.37 -5.83
C GLU A 31 -5.91 -0.56 -4.62
N ARG A 32 -5.11 0.47 -4.84
CA ARG A 32 -4.61 1.33 -3.78
C ARG A 32 -5.68 2.35 -3.39
N VAL A 33 -5.99 2.44 -2.10
CA VAL A 33 -6.92 3.45 -1.56
C VAL A 33 -6.20 4.56 -0.78
N GLY A 34 -6.90 5.68 -0.57
CA GLY A 34 -6.37 6.85 0.14
C GLY A 34 -6.54 6.81 1.66
N HIS A 35 -7.42 5.94 2.17
CA HIS A 35 -7.71 5.81 3.59
C HIS A 35 -7.76 4.35 4.05
N GLU A 36 -7.30 4.09 5.27
CA GLU A 36 -7.34 2.76 5.90
C GLU A 36 -8.77 2.21 6.04
N SER A 37 -9.78 3.08 6.20
CA SER A 37 -11.19 2.71 6.29
C SER A 37 -11.76 2.11 5.01
N GLU A 38 -11.10 2.34 3.88
CA GLU A 38 -11.50 1.84 2.57
C GLU A 38 -10.68 0.61 2.15
N ALA A 39 -9.72 0.18 2.97
CA ALA A 39 -8.84 -0.91 2.65
C ALA A 39 -9.35 -2.23 3.21
N ASP A 40 -9.21 -3.29 2.42
CA ASP A 40 -9.39 -4.66 2.90
C ASP A 40 -8.08 -5.18 3.55
N VAL A 41 -6.94 -4.55 3.21
CA VAL A 41 -5.61 -4.84 3.75
C VAL A 41 -4.87 -3.55 4.10
N VAL A 42 -4.35 -3.45 5.33
CA VAL A 42 -3.55 -2.31 5.79
C VAL A 42 -2.10 -2.75 6.05
N LEU A 43 -1.16 -2.06 5.44
CA LEU A 43 0.29 -2.21 5.66
C LEU A 43 0.81 -0.99 6.43
N LEU A 44 1.56 -1.25 7.51
CA LEU A 44 2.10 -0.27 8.45
C LEU A 44 3.64 -0.26 8.41
#